data_AF-A0A9P2RYA6-F1
#
_entry.id   AF-A0A9P2RYA6-F1
#
_cell.length_a   1.000
_cell.length_b   1.000
_cell.length_c   1.000
_cell.angle_alpha   90.00
_cell.angle_beta   90.00
_cell.angle_gamma   90.00
#
_symmetry.space_group_name_H-M   'P 1'
#
loop_
_entity.id
_entity.type
_entity.pdbx_description
1 polymer ?
#
loop_
_entity_poly.entity_id
_entity_poly.type
_entity_poly.pdbx_seq_one_letter_code
_entity_poly.pdbx_strand_id
1 'polypeptide(L)'
;MYRYGNTGAIVDAHSRGSLTVGNGMRDFAKHGIHGIGYKTDIRFFGPADNAISVANALYYVSDGKKDHIYLQNHLLDPVGISIGHNLPTFYKVPLKFPYVLFPPAIPIIEQGRALLGYDASTHNCYGNASKECIGRYGTPHTATIYSSDAILDYLGYSRKKK
;
A
#
# COMPACT_ATOMS: atom_id res chain seq x y z
N MET A 1 -8.11 -2.49 -16.65
CA MET A 1 -7.46 -1.22 -17.02
C MET A 1 -7.95 -0.64 -18.34
N TYR A 2 -7.89 -1.35 -19.48
CA TYR A 2 -8.34 -0.80 -20.77
C TYR A 2 -9.78 -0.26 -20.79
N ARG A 3 -10.74 -0.99 -20.19
CA ARG A 3 -12.16 -0.59 -20.24
C ARG A 3 -12.53 0.52 -19.27
N TYR A 4 -12.05 0.42 -18.03
CA TYR A 4 -12.51 1.29 -16.93
C TYR A 4 -11.42 2.20 -16.35
N GLY A 5 -10.16 1.99 -16.71
CA GLY A 5 -9.04 2.71 -16.10
C GLY A 5 -9.02 4.20 -16.41
N ASN A 6 -9.67 4.58 -17.51
CA ASN A 6 -9.82 5.97 -17.97
C ASN A 6 -11.19 6.57 -17.60
N THR A 7 -12.07 5.80 -16.96
CA THR A 7 -13.42 6.23 -16.60
C THR A 7 -13.66 6.27 -15.09
N GLY A 8 -12.82 5.62 -14.27
CA GLY A 8 -12.93 5.65 -12.81
C GLY A 8 -12.76 4.28 -12.15
N ALA A 9 -11.81 3.47 -12.60
CA ALA A 9 -11.58 2.16 -11.98
C ALA A 9 -11.01 2.31 -10.56
N ILE A 10 -11.48 1.49 -9.64
CA ILE A 10 -10.90 1.33 -8.30
C ILE A 10 -10.28 -0.06 -8.22
N VAL A 11 -9.03 -0.12 -7.77
CA VAL A 11 -8.28 -1.35 -7.59
C VAL A 11 -7.80 -1.42 -6.14
N ASP A 12 -8.51 -2.21 -5.35
CA ASP A 12 -8.13 -2.51 -3.96
C ASP A 12 -7.24 -3.76 -3.93
N ALA A 13 -6.11 -3.68 -3.24
CA ALA A 13 -5.17 -4.78 -3.15
C ALA A 13 -4.61 -4.94 -1.73
N HIS A 14 -4.76 -6.15 -1.19
CA HIS A 14 -4.30 -6.49 0.15
C HIS A 14 -3.18 -7.53 0.11
N SER A 15 -2.20 -7.41 1.03
CA SER A 15 -1.15 -8.44 1.20
C SER A 15 -0.43 -8.74 -0.11
N ARG A 16 -0.31 -10.02 -0.48
CA ARG A 16 0.24 -10.49 -1.76
C ARG A 16 -0.55 -10.01 -2.99
N GLY A 17 -1.83 -9.67 -2.85
CA GLY A 17 -2.63 -9.12 -3.94
C GLY A 17 -2.04 -7.82 -4.51
N SER A 18 -1.33 -7.05 -3.68
CA SER A 18 -0.60 -5.87 -4.13
C SER A 18 0.52 -6.20 -5.14
N LEU A 19 1.20 -7.36 -4.99
CA LEU A 19 2.21 -7.82 -5.95
C LEU A 19 1.59 -8.15 -7.30
N THR A 20 0.39 -8.72 -7.33
CA THR A 20 -0.32 -8.97 -8.59
C THR A 20 -0.61 -7.66 -9.31
N VAL A 21 -1.10 -6.64 -8.58
CA VAL A 21 -1.39 -5.32 -9.15
C VAL A 21 -0.10 -4.65 -9.62
N GLY A 22 0.93 -4.61 -8.79
CA GLY A 22 2.18 -3.94 -9.16
C GLY A 22 2.94 -4.65 -10.27
N ASN A 23 2.97 -5.98 -10.29
CA ASN A 23 3.52 -6.73 -11.42
C ASN A 23 2.75 -6.44 -12.71
N GLY A 24 1.42 -6.37 -12.65
CA GLY A 24 0.62 -5.98 -13.82
C GLY A 24 0.94 -4.56 -14.32
N MET A 25 1.08 -3.58 -13.42
CA MET A 25 1.46 -2.21 -13.82
C MET A 25 2.87 -2.16 -14.44
N ARG A 26 3.83 -2.85 -13.83
CA ARG A 26 5.21 -2.92 -14.35
C ARG A 26 5.28 -3.69 -15.66
N ASP A 27 4.44 -4.71 -15.85
CA ASP A 27 4.35 -5.45 -17.10
C ASP A 27 3.80 -4.59 -18.24
N PHE A 28 2.76 -3.79 -17.98
CA PHE A 28 2.29 -2.77 -18.93
C PHE A 28 3.42 -1.80 -19.29
N ALA A 29 4.12 -1.26 -18.30
CA ALA A 29 5.22 -0.33 -18.54
C ALA A 29 6.35 -0.99 -19.37
N LYS A 30 6.71 -2.24 -19.06
CA LYS A 30 7.75 -3.00 -19.76
C LYS A 30 7.41 -3.26 -21.22
N HIS A 31 6.14 -3.47 -21.53
CA HIS A 31 5.66 -3.69 -22.90
C HIS A 31 5.28 -2.39 -23.64
N GLY A 32 5.59 -1.22 -23.08
CA GLY A 32 5.28 0.07 -23.70
C GLY A 32 3.78 0.36 -23.78
N ILE A 33 2.97 -0.25 -22.89
CA ILE A 33 1.55 0.05 -22.79
C ILE A 33 1.39 1.28 -21.90
N HIS A 34 0.88 2.36 -22.49
CA HIS A 34 0.60 3.63 -21.83
C HIS A 34 -0.69 4.27 -22.36
N GLY A 35 -1.05 5.48 -21.91
CA GLY A 35 -2.33 6.12 -22.22
C GLY A 35 -3.55 5.52 -21.51
N ILE A 36 -3.34 4.69 -20.49
CA ILE A 36 -4.41 4.03 -19.73
C ILE A 36 -4.28 4.31 -18.23
N GLY A 37 -5.37 4.16 -17.48
CA GLY A 37 -5.32 4.21 -16.03
C GLY A 37 -5.29 5.61 -15.40
N TYR A 38 -5.44 6.68 -16.18
CA TYR A 38 -5.33 8.04 -15.64
C TYR A 38 -6.50 8.47 -14.72
N LYS A 39 -7.60 7.69 -14.69
CA LYS A 39 -8.67 7.82 -13.67
C LYS A 39 -8.72 6.62 -12.72
N THR A 40 -7.65 5.84 -12.63
CA THR A 40 -7.61 4.66 -11.76
C THR A 40 -7.12 5.02 -10.37
N ASP A 41 -7.87 4.61 -9.36
CA ASP A 41 -7.43 4.67 -7.97
C ASP A 41 -6.95 3.30 -7.52
N ILE A 42 -5.65 3.17 -7.26
CA ILE A 42 -5.06 1.97 -6.67
C ILE A 42 -4.94 2.21 -5.15
N ARG A 43 -5.49 1.29 -4.35
CA ARG A 43 -5.47 1.36 -2.89
C ARG A 43 -4.85 0.09 -2.33
N PHE A 44 -3.77 0.27 -1.58
CA PHE A 44 -2.99 -0.80 -0.97
C PHE A 44 -3.27 -0.90 0.53
N PHE A 45 -3.45 -2.12 1.00
CA PHE A 45 -3.70 -2.46 2.41
C PHE A 45 -2.69 -3.52 2.86
N GLY A 46 -1.79 -3.20 3.78
CA GLY A 46 -0.68 -4.07 4.18
C GLY A 46 0.06 -4.72 3.00
N PRO A 47 0.49 -3.94 1.99
CA PRO A 47 0.93 -4.50 0.71
C PRO A 47 2.31 -5.16 0.79
N ALA A 48 2.43 -6.34 0.19
CA ALA A 48 3.73 -6.98 -0.07
C ALA A 48 4.53 -6.31 -1.21
N ASP A 49 3.90 -5.48 -2.05
CA ASP A 49 4.58 -4.68 -3.08
C ASP A 49 4.95 -3.29 -2.55
N ASN A 50 5.95 -2.67 -3.17
CA ASN A 50 6.38 -1.33 -2.83
C ASN A 50 5.48 -0.27 -3.47
N ALA A 51 4.81 0.54 -2.65
CA ALA A 51 3.84 1.53 -3.09
C ALA A 51 4.43 2.59 -4.02
N ILE A 52 5.68 3.03 -3.77
CA ILE A 52 6.37 4.01 -4.63
C ILE A 52 6.67 3.39 -6.00
N SER A 53 7.16 2.15 -6.04
CA SER A 53 7.41 1.43 -7.30
C SER A 53 6.14 1.33 -8.15
N VAL A 54 5.01 1.01 -7.52
CA VAL A 54 3.72 0.90 -8.22
C VAL A 54 3.21 2.27 -8.66
N ALA A 55 3.38 3.32 -7.85
CA ALA A 55 3.05 4.69 -8.23
C ALA A 55 3.86 5.15 -9.46
N ASN A 56 5.15 4.83 -9.53
CA ASN A 56 5.98 5.13 -10.70
C ASN A 56 5.50 4.39 -11.96
N ALA A 57 5.14 3.11 -11.83
CA ALA A 57 4.60 2.34 -12.94
C ALA A 57 3.26 2.91 -13.43
N LEU A 58 2.35 3.26 -12.50
CA LEU A 58 1.08 3.90 -12.83
C LEU A 58 1.28 5.28 -13.50
N TYR A 59 2.27 6.05 -13.03
CA TYR A 59 2.63 7.34 -13.63
C TYR A 59 3.05 7.18 -15.10
N TYR A 60 3.91 6.20 -15.40
CA TYR A 60 4.27 5.88 -16.77
C TYR A 60 3.05 5.44 -17.60
N VAL A 61 2.31 4.43 -17.12
CA VAL A 61 1.17 3.84 -17.83
C VAL A 61 0.06 4.87 -18.12
N SER A 62 -0.05 5.91 -17.29
CA SER A 62 -1.05 6.98 -17.41
C SER A 62 -0.61 8.20 -18.20
N ASP A 63 0.53 8.17 -18.89
CA ASP A 63 1.14 9.33 -19.55
C ASP A 63 1.37 10.52 -18.60
N GLY A 64 1.74 10.21 -17.36
CA GLY A 64 1.99 11.20 -16.32
C GLY A 64 0.73 11.83 -15.72
N LYS A 65 -0.46 11.34 -16.05
CA LYS A 65 -1.74 11.94 -15.61
C LYS A 65 -2.22 11.44 -14.24
N LYS A 66 -1.72 10.29 -13.76
CA LYS A 66 -1.99 9.76 -12.43
C LYS A 66 -0.67 9.55 -11.71
N ASP A 67 -0.45 10.34 -10.67
CA ASP A 67 0.84 10.53 -10.01
C ASP A 67 0.93 9.89 -8.62
N HIS A 68 -0.13 9.22 -8.15
CA HIS A 68 -0.14 8.64 -6.82
C HIS A 68 -1.01 7.40 -6.71
N ILE A 69 -0.76 6.63 -5.65
CA ILE A 69 -1.64 5.58 -5.14
C ILE A 69 -1.95 5.83 -3.66
N TYR A 70 -2.84 5.04 -3.09
CA TYR A 70 -3.20 5.14 -1.67
C TYR A 70 -2.66 3.96 -0.88
N LEU A 71 -2.17 4.20 0.33
CA LEU A 71 -1.56 3.20 1.21
C LEU A 71 -2.19 3.24 2.59
N GLN A 72 -2.52 2.05 3.11
CA GLN A 72 -2.69 1.79 4.53
C GLN A 72 -1.74 0.69 4.96
N ASN A 73 -0.95 0.94 5.99
CA ASN A 73 0.03 -0.03 6.46
C ASN A 73 0.28 0.14 7.96
N HIS A 74 0.26 -0.94 8.73
CA HIS A 74 0.53 -0.88 10.16
C HIS A 74 2.03 -1.05 10.44
N LEU A 75 2.57 -0.34 11.45
CA LEU A 75 4.00 -0.42 11.83
C LEU A 75 4.49 -1.85 12.14
N LEU A 76 3.61 -2.68 12.70
CA LEU A 76 3.92 -4.07 13.04
C LEU A 76 3.29 -5.07 12.06
N ASP A 77 3.00 -4.63 10.84
CA ASP A 77 2.68 -5.53 9.73
C ASP A 77 3.99 -5.90 9.00
N PRO A 78 4.52 -7.12 9.17
CA PRO A 78 5.76 -7.53 8.53
C PRO A 78 5.64 -7.64 7.01
N VAL A 79 4.43 -7.84 6.46
CA VAL A 79 4.22 -7.91 5.01
C VAL A 79 4.41 -6.52 4.41
N GLY A 80 3.77 -5.51 4.98
CA GLY A 80 3.91 -4.13 4.53
C GLY A 80 5.30 -3.54 4.78
N ILE A 81 5.85 -3.78 5.96
CA ILE A 81 7.09 -3.14 6.44
C ILE A 81 8.34 -3.87 5.96
N SER A 82 8.42 -5.18 6.16
CA SER A 82 9.64 -5.95 5.88
C SER A 82 9.70 -6.48 4.46
N ILE A 83 8.57 -6.91 3.88
CA ILE A 83 8.53 -7.44 2.51
C ILE A 83 8.31 -6.32 1.50
N GLY A 84 7.27 -5.50 1.68
CA GLY A 84 6.95 -4.41 0.76
C GLY A 84 7.82 -3.15 0.93
N HIS A 85 8.57 -3.04 2.03
CA HIS A 85 9.37 -1.87 2.38
C HIS A 85 8.57 -0.56 2.36
N ASN A 86 7.31 -0.63 2.77
CA ASN A 86 6.41 0.51 2.82
C ASN A 86 6.49 1.21 4.16
N LEU A 87 6.22 2.51 4.16
CA LEU A 87 6.10 3.27 5.40
C LEU A 87 4.83 2.87 6.17
N PRO A 88 4.87 2.92 7.51
CA PRO A 88 3.65 2.80 8.32
C PRO A 88 2.78 4.05 8.18
N THR A 89 1.47 3.86 8.25
CA THR A 89 0.47 4.93 8.27
C THR A 89 -0.30 4.98 9.59
N PHE A 90 -0.29 3.92 10.38
CA PHE A 90 -0.85 3.89 11.73
C PHE A 90 -0.12 2.87 12.64
N TYR A 91 -0.27 3.02 13.96
CA TYR A 91 0.69 2.52 14.96
C TYR A 91 0.08 1.86 16.21
N LYS A 92 -1.23 1.94 16.40
CA LYS A 92 -1.84 1.55 17.67
C LYS A 92 -1.82 0.04 17.83
N VAL A 93 -1.50 -0.41 19.04
CA VAL A 93 -1.44 -1.84 19.43
C VAL A 93 -2.22 -2.07 20.71
N PRO A 94 -2.76 -3.27 20.95
CA PRO A 94 -3.50 -3.57 22.16
C PRO A 94 -2.55 -3.66 23.39
N LEU A 95 -2.64 -2.68 24.29
CA LEU A 95 -1.95 -2.70 25.59
C LEU A 95 -2.79 -3.45 26.65
N LYS A 96 -3.04 -4.74 26.44
CA LYS A 96 -3.79 -5.60 27.38
C LYS A 96 -2.85 -6.42 28.24
N PHE A 97 -3.28 -6.82 29.44
CA PHE A 97 -2.54 -7.79 30.25
C PHE A 97 -2.47 -9.15 29.52
N PRO A 98 -1.31 -9.85 29.48
CA PRO A 98 -0.05 -9.53 30.16
C PRO A 98 0.94 -8.68 29.33
N TYR A 99 0.59 -8.17 28.15
CA TYR A 99 1.48 -7.38 27.29
C TYR A 99 2.11 -6.17 27.99
N VAL A 100 1.38 -5.57 28.93
CA VAL A 100 1.90 -4.46 29.77
C VAL A 100 2.99 -4.88 30.74
N LEU A 101 3.06 -6.17 31.13
CA LEU A 101 4.13 -6.68 31.99
C LEU A 101 5.44 -6.91 31.24
N PHE A 102 5.37 -7.11 29.92
CA PHE A 102 6.54 -7.29 29.06
C PHE A 102 6.40 -6.48 27.76
N PRO A 103 6.45 -5.13 27.83
CA PRO A 103 6.28 -4.28 26.65
C PRO A 103 7.18 -4.65 25.44
N PRO A 104 8.45 -5.09 25.62
CA PRO A 104 9.28 -5.52 24.50
C PRO A 104 8.77 -6.73 23.72
N ALA A 105 7.84 -7.52 24.28
CA ALA A 105 7.27 -8.69 23.59
C ALA A 105 6.17 -8.32 22.58
N ILE A 106 5.59 -7.11 22.67
CA ILE A 106 4.47 -6.68 21.82
C ILE A 106 4.80 -6.78 20.33
N PRO A 107 5.95 -6.27 19.82
CA PRO A 107 6.28 -6.40 18.41
C PRO A 107 6.34 -7.83 17.92
N ILE A 108 6.96 -8.73 18.70
CA ILE A 108 7.12 -10.15 18.34
C ILE A 108 5.74 -10.83 18.24
N ILE A 109 4.87 -10.57 19.21
CA ILE A 109 3.54 -11.17 19.27
C ILE A 109 2.66 -10.65 18.13
N GLU A 110 2.61 -9.33 17.91
CA GLU A 110 1.76 -8.76 16.86
C GLU A 110 2.24 -9.13 15.45
N GLN A 111 3.56 -9.14 15.20
CA GLN A 111 4.11 -9.62 13.93
C GLN A 111 3.84 -11.12 13.73
N GLY A 112 3.99 -11.94 14.78
CA GLY A 112 3.65 -13.37 14.71
C GLY A 112 2.17 -13.60 14.39
N ARG A 113 1.27 -12.85 15.04
CA ARG A 113 -0.18 -12.89 14.76
C ARG A 113 -0.50 -12.48 13.32
N ALA A 114 0.16 -11.45 12.81
CA ALA A 114 0.03 -11.03 11.42
C ALA A 114 0.45 -12.13 10.43
N LEU A 115 1.61 -12.75 10.64
CA LEU A 115 2.12 -13.81 9.75
C LEU A 115 1.28 -15.09 9.81
N LEU A 116 0.75 -15.43 10.98
CA LEU A 116 -0.11 -16.60 11.17
C LEU A 116 -1.57 -16.37 10.75
N GLY A 117 -1.91 -15.17 10.25
CA GLY A 117 -3.23 -14.87 9.70
C GLY A 117 -4.34 -14.72 10.74
N TYR A 118 -4.01 -14.32 11.97
CA TYR A 118 -5.03 -14.10 13.01
C TYR A 118 -5.98 -12.97 12.63
N ASP A 119 -7.25 -13.12 13.02
CA ASP A 119 -8.26 -12.07 12.93
C ASP A 119 -8.78 -11.75 14.34
N ALA A 120 -8.65 -10.54 14.87
CA ALA A 120 -7.98 -9.34 14.34
C ALA A 120 -6.43 -9.38 14.48
N SER A 121 -5.72 -8.77 13.53
CA SER A 121 -4.25 -8.56 13.55
C SER A 121 -3.81 -7.28 12.84
N THR A 122 -2.54 -6.92 13.01
CA THR A 122 -1.90 -5.77 12.33
C THR A 122 -1.85 -5.91 10.81
N HIS A 123 -2.04 -7.11 10.26
CA HIS A 123 -2.10 -7.36 8.81
C HIS A 123 -3.52 -7.44 8.24
N ASN A 124 -4.55 -7.57 9.08
CA ASN A 124 -5.94 -7.75 8.60
C ASN A 124 -6.83 -6.53 8.89
N CYS A 125 -6.42 -5.64 9.81
CA CYS A 125 -7.23 -4.51 10.24
C CYS A 125 -6.99 -3.26 9.38
N TYR A 126 -7.56 -3.27 8.18
CA TYR A 126 -7.47 -2.19 7.20
C TYR A 126 -8.86 -1.79 6.65
N GLY A 127 -8.93 -0.67 5.93
CA GLY A 127 -10.14 -0.19 5.27
C GLY A 127 -11.26 0.16 6.26
N ASN A 128 -12.49 -0.23 5.94
CA ASN A 128 -13.65 -0.12 6.84
C ASN A 128 -13.64 -1.27 7.87
N ALA A 129 -12.67 -1.23 8.77
CA ALA A 129 -12.37 -2.31 9.69
C ALA A 129 -13.47 -2.49 10.77
N SER A 130 -13.58 -3.70 11.32
CA SER A 130 -14.54 -4.01 12.39
C SER A 130 -14.29 -3.17 13.65
N LYS A 131 -15.31 -3.03 14.51
CA LYS A 131 -15.15 -2.36 15.83
C LYS A 131 -14.03 -2.97 16.67
N GLU A 132 -13.81 -4.28 16.55
CA GLU A 132 -12.71 -4.96 17.21
C GLU A 132 -11.35 -4.50 16.67
N CYS A 133 -11.19 -4.43 15.35
CA CYS A 133 -9.99 -3.89 14.72
C CYS A 133 -9.72 -2.46 15.16
N ILE A 134 -10.73 -1.58 15.11
CA ILE A 134 -10.59 -0.17 15.54
C ILE A 134 -10.23 -0.08 17.03
N GLY A 135 -10.86 -0.91 17.86
CA GLY A 135 -10.60 -0.99 19.29
C GLY A 135 -9.15 -1.40 19.59
N ARG A 136 -8.63 -2.41 18.88
CA ARG A 136 -7.28 -2.97 19.12
C ARG A 136 -6.16 -2.18 18.44
N TYR A 137 -6.35 -1.82 17.16
CA TYR A 137 -5.30 -1.30 16.28
C TYR A 137 -5.54 0.14 15.81
N GLY A 138 -6.65 0.75 16.24
CA GLY A 138 -7.00 2.12 15.86
C GLY A 138 -7.68 2.20 14.49
N THR A 139 -8.09 3.40 14.13
CA THR A 139 -8.68 3.67 12.83
C THR A 139 -7.57 3.68 11.77
N PRO A 140 -7.68 2.88 10.68
CA PRO A 140 -6.70 2.90 9.61
C PRO A 140 -6.58 4.28 8.97
N HIS A 141 -5.34 4.74 8.77
CA HIS A 141 -5.06 6.01 8.11
C HIS A 141 -4.58 5.76 6.67
N THR A 142 -5.21 6.41 5.71
CA THR A 142 -4.79 6.38 4.29
C THR A 142 -3.75 7.46 4.02
N ALA A 143 -2.56 7.05 3.60
CA ALA A 143 -1.55 7.96 3.07
C ALA A 143 -1.60 7.98 1.53
N THR A 144 -1.37 9.14 0.94
CA THR A 144 -1.16 9.29 -0.50
C THR A 144 0.33 9.09 -0.80
N ILE A 145 0.66 8.14 -1.65
CA ILE A 145 2.03 7.83 -2.05
C ILE A 145 2.24 8.32 -3.48
N TYR A 146 2.99 9.40 -3.60
CA TYR A 146 3.32 10.00 -4.89
C TYR A 146 4.44 9.24 -5.59
N SER A 147 4.36 9.20 -6.91
CA SER A 147 5.40 8.76 -7.83
C SER A 147 6.63 9.64 -7.66
N SER A 148 7.79 9.00 -7.46
CA SER A 148 9.07 9.73 -7.48
C SER A 148 9.33 10.33 -8.86
N ASP A 149 8.87 9.69 -9.92
CA ASP A 149 9.00 10.20 -11.28
C ASP A 149 8.17 11.48 -11.46
N ALA A 150 6.96 11.53 -10.91
CA ALA A 150 6.12 12.72 -10.95
C ALA A 150 6.77 13.91 -10.22
N ILE A 151 7.41 13.64 -9.07
CA ILE A 151 8.15 14.65 -8.31
C ILE A 151 9.34 15.16 -9.14
N LEU A 152 10.10 14.27 -9.78
CA LEU A 152 11.24 14.65 -10.63
C LEU A 152 10.80 15.44 -11.88
N ASP A 153 9.68 15.06 -12.51
CA ASP A 153 9.07 15.78 -13.62
C ASP A 153 8.64 17.20 -13.19
N TYR A 154 7.98 17.32 -12.03
CA TYR A 154 7.58 18.61 -11.47
C TYR A 154 8.78 19.53 -11.18
N LEU A 155 9.89 18.97 -10.69
CA LEU A 155 11.11 19.70 -10.40
C LEU A 155 11.99 19.95 -11.64
N GLY A 156 11.61 19.46 -12.83
CA GLY A 156 12.39 19.61 -14.06
C GLY A 156 13.66 18.76 -14.12
N TYR A 157 13.80 17.76 -13.25
CA TYR A 157 14.97 16.85 -13.21
C TYR A 157 14.75 15.54 -13.96
N SER A 158 13.61 15.37 -14.61
CA SER A 158 13.30 14.14 -15.34
C SER A 158 14.27 13.89 -16.48
N ARG A 159 14.91 12.72 -16.45
CA ARG A 159 15.80 12.25 -17.52
C ARG A 159 15.07 11.41 -18.57
N LYS A 160 13.75 11.18 -18.40
CA LYS A 160 12.95 10.45 -19.38
C LYS A 160 12.68 11.39 -20.56
N LYS A 161 13.50 11.30 -21.61
CA LYS A 161 13.18 11.90 -22.90
C LYS A 161 11.84 11.31 -23.35
N LYS A 162 10.85 12.18 -23.58
CA LYS A 162 9.58 11.85 -24.22
C LYS A 162 9.81 11.19 -25.57
#